data_AF-W2F1I8-F1
#
_entry.id   AF-W2F1I8-F1
#
_cell.length_a   1.000
_cell.length_b   1.000
_cell.length_c   1.000
_cell.angle_alpha   90.00
_cell.angle_beta   90.00
_cell.angle_gamma   90.00
#
_symmetry.space_group_name_H-M   'P 1'
#
loop_
_entity.id
_entity.type
_entity.pdbx_description
1 polymer ?
#
loop_
_entity_poly.entity_id
_entity_poly.type
_entity_poly.pdbx_seq_one_letter_code
_entity_poly.pdbx_strand_id
1 'polypeptide(L)'
;MRITITVDPDVLEYAEHLVAAGKATSVAAVFNDAIAEKRITDQRALALLRERARQADPVRVARMMRHVNRQLAEHGFPAASGE
;
A
#
# COMPACT_ATOMS: atom_id res chain seq x y z
N MET A 1 21.66 -7.08 12.44
CA MET A 1 21.13 -8.28 11.76
C MET A 1 21.46 -8.15 10.28
N ARG A 2 22.00 -9.20 9.65
CA ARG A 2 22.39 -9.18 8.23
C ARG A 2 21.38 -10.01 7.45
N ILE A 3 20.86 -9.44 6.37
CA ILE A 3 19.96 -10.12 5.43
C ILE A 3 20.59 -10.05 4.04
N THR A 4 20.34 -11.08 3.24
CA THR A 4 20.70 -11.10 1.81
C THR A 4 19.40 -11.05 1.04
N ILE A 5 19.29 -10.10 0.12
CA ILE A 5 18.13 -9.90 -0.73
C ILE A 5 18.57 -9.87 -2.19
N THR A 6 17.71 -10.35 -3.07
CA THR A 6 17.87 -10.15 -4.51
C THR A 6 17.06 -8.93 -4.90
N VAL A 7 17.69 -8.01 -5.62
CA VAL A 7 17.09 -6.77 -6.08
C VAL A 7 17.26 -6.66 -7.59
N ASP A 8 16.38 -5.91 -8.21
CA ASP A 8 16.50 -5.55 -9.62
C ASP A 8 17.83 -4.80 -9.85
N PRO A 9 18.59 -5.13 -10.92
CA PRO A 9 19.86 -4.46 -11.23
C PRO A 9 19.75 -2.93 -11.33
N ASP A 10 18.66 -2.42 -11.90
CA ASP A 10 18.49 -0.96 -12.11
C ASP A 10 18.30 -0.24 -10.77
N VAL A 11 17.66 -0.91 -9.81
CA VAL A 11 17.47 -0.39 -8.45
C VAL A 11 18.80 -0.38 -7.69
N LEU A 12 19.65 -1.38 -7.90
CA LEU A 12 20.98 -1.42 -7.31
C LEU A 12 21.86 -0.30 -7.87
N GLU A 13 21.88 -0.11 -9.18
CA GLU A 13 22.65 0.96 -9.83
C GLU A 13 22.24 2.35 -9.30
N TYR A 14 20.93 2.58 -9.15
CA TYR A 14 20.43 3.81 -8.56
C TYR A 14 20.90 4.01 -7.11
N ALA A 15 20.87 2.96 -6.29
CA ALA A 15 21.33 3.04 -4.90
C ALA A 15 22.84 3.31 -4.82
N GLU A 16 23.64 2.69 -5.69
CA GLU A 16 25.08 2.95 -5.79
C GLU A 16 25.36 4.39 -6.24
N HIS A 17 24.60 4.91 -7.21
CA HIS A 17 24.70 6.31 -7.63
C HIS A 17 24.39 7.29 -6.49
N LEU A 18 23.38 7.00 -5.65
CA LEU A 18 23.08 7.83 -4.48
C LEU A 18 24.23 7.85 -3.45
N VAL A 19 24.91 6.72 -3.25
CA VAL A 19 26.09 6.64 -2.39
C VAL A 19 27.26 7.42 -3.00
N ALA A 20 27.52 7.23 -4.30
CA ALA A 20 28.58 7.93 -5.02
C ALA A 20 28.37 9.46 -5.01
N ALA A 21 27.11 9.91 -5.07
CA ALA A 21 26.73 11.32 -4.95
C ALA A 21 26.79 11.87 -3.50
N GLY A 22 27.18 11.05 -2.52
CA GLY A 22 27.23 11.43 -1.10
C GLY A 22 25.86 11.64 -0.45
N LYS A 23 24.77 11.22 -1.12
CA LYS A 23 23.39 11.36 -0.62
C LYS A 23 23.03 10.26 0.39
N ALA A 24 23.80 9.18 0.42
CA ALA A 24 23.62 8.09 1.38
C ALA A 24 24.97 7.54 1.83
N THR A 25 25.03 7.01 3.05
CA THR A 25 26.25 6.45 3.64
C THR A 25 26.57 5.04 3.14
N SER A 26 25.56 4.31 2.65
CA SER A 26 25.71 2.98 2.07
C SER A 26 24.46 2.58 1.28
N VAL A 27 24.59 1.58 0.42
CA VAL A 27 23.47 0.97 -0.31
C VAL A 27 22.39 0.46 0.68
N ALA A 28 22.82 -0.13 1.79
CA ALA A 28 21.90 -0.58 2.84
C ALA A 28 21.11 0.56 3.49
N ALA A 29 21.72 1.75 3.66
CA ALA A 29 21.02 2.92 4.17
C ALA A 29 19.90 3.36 3.20
N VAL A 30 20.18 3.39 1.89
CA VAL A 30 19.17 3.71 0.86
C VAL A 30 17.97 2.77 0.94
N PHE A 31 18.22 1.46 1.02
CA PHE A 31 17.14 0.47 1.12
C PHE A 31 16.35 0.59 2.42
N ASN A 32 17.02 0.83 3.54
CA ASN A 32 16.36 1.01 4.83
C ASN A 32 15.46 2.25 4.83
N ASP A 33 15.94 3.36 4.26
CA ASP A 33 15.18 4.61 4.15
C ASP A 33 13.95 4.42 3.27
N ALA A 34 14.10 3.74 2.12
CA ALA A 34 12.98 3.44 1.23
C ALA A 34 11.93 2.54 1.90
N ILE A 35 12.35 1.52 2.66
CA ILE A 35 11.43 0.65 3.42
C ILE A 35 10.72 1.43 4.52
N ALA A 36 11.42 2.32 5.22
CA ALA A 36 10.84 3.16 6.26
C ALA A 36 9.79 4.11 5.67
N GLU A 37 10.10 4.76 4.53
CA GLU A 37 9.18 5.65 3.84
C GLU A 37 7.93 4.90 3.34
N LYS A 38 8.10 3.71 2.75
CA LYS A 38 6.98 2.85 2.37
C LYS A 38 6.10 2.53 3.57
N ARG A 39 6.70 2.12 4.69
CA ARG A 39 5.96 1.80 5.92
C ARG A 39 5.16 3.00 6.44
N ILE A 40 5.75 4.19 6.45
CA ILE A 40 5.08 5.42 6.90
C ILE A 40 3.90 5.73 5.99
N THR A 41 4.08 5.60 4.67
CA THR A 41 3.03 5.83 3.67
C THR A 41 1.87 4.86 3.84
N ASP A 42 2.16 3.58 3.97
CA ASP A 42 1.16 2.52 4.19
C ASP A 42 0.41 2.75 5.51
N GLN A 43 1.11 3.14 6.58
CA GLN A 43 0.48 3.47 7.87
C GLN A 43 -0.44 4.69 7.77
N ARG A 44 -0.02 5.74 7.05
CA ARG A 44 -0.86 6.93 6.82
C ARG A 44 -2.09 6.60 6.00
N ALA A 45 -1.96 5.80 4.94
CA ALA A 45 -3.08 5.35 4.13
C ALA A 45 -4.08 4.55 4.96
N LEU A 46 -3.61 3.59 5.76
CA LEU A 46 -4.46 2.82 6.67
C LEU A 46 -5.12 3.68 7.74
N ALA A 47 -4.40 4.68 8.29
CA ALA A 47 -4.97 5.60 9.27
C ALA A 47 -6.11 6.44 8.66
N LEU A 48 -5.93 6.95 7.44
CA LEU A 48 -6.96 7.68 6.71
C LEU A 48 -8.17 6.79 6.42
N LEU A 49 -7.95 5.55 5.97
CA LEU A 49 -9.03 4.59 5.75
C LEU A 49 -9.81 4.30 7.04
N ARG A 50 -9.12 4.10 8.16
CA ARG A 50 -9.76 3.86 9.47
C ARG A 50 -10.54 5.07 9.97
N GLU A 51 -10.03 6.28 9.75
CA GLU A 51 -10.74 7.51 10.10
C GLU A 51 -12.03 7.62 9.28
N ARG A 52 -11.96 7.42 7.96
CA ARG A 52 -13.15 7.44 7.10
C ARG A 52 -14.15 6.34 7.45
N ALA A 53 -13.67 5.15 7.80
CA ALA A 53 -14.53 4.06 8.25
C ALA A 53 -15.26 4.39 9.56
N ARG A 54 -14.61 5.08 10.52
CA ARG A 54 -15.26 5.53 11.77
C ARG A 54 -16.37 6.56 11.52
N GLN A 55 -16.25 7.38 10.49
CA GLN A 55 -17.25 8.37 10.12
C GLN A 55 -18.34 7.81 9.19
N ALA A 56 -18.19 6.58 8.72
CA ALA A 56 -19.14 5.95 7.82
C ALA A 56 -20.38 5.47 8.59
N ASP A 57 -21.57 5.76 8.05
CA ASP A 57 -22.82 5.19 8.53
C ASP A 57 -22.94 3.73 8.01
N PRO A 58 -22.88 2.72 8.90
CA PRO A 58 -22.91 1.32 8.50
C PRO A 58 -24.22 0.93 7.79
N VAL A 59 -25.35 1.57 8.13
CA VAL A 59 -26.65 1.29 7.50
C VAL A 59 -26.69 1.83 6.08
N ARG A 60 -26.15 3.03 5.86
CA ARG A 60 -26.02 3.61 4.51
C ARG A 60 -25.10 2.76 3.62
N VAL A 61 -23.97 2.31 4.15
CA VAL A 61 -23.02 1.44 3.42
C VAL A 61 -23.67 0.10 3.07
N ALA A 62 -24.38 -0.54 4.00
CA ALA A 62 -25.08 -1.80 3.73
C ALA A 62 -26.15 -1.66 2.62
N ARG A 63 -26.90 -0.55 2.62
CA ARG A 63 -27.88 -0.25 1.57
C ARG A 63 -27.22 -0.07 0.21
N MET A 64 -26.11 0.66 0.15
CA MET A 64 -25.33 0.87 -1.07
C MET A 64 -24.78 -0.46 -1.61
N MET A 65 -24.16 -1.28 -0.74
CA MET A 65 -23.61 -2.59 -1.13
C MET A 65 -24.69 -3.53 -1.66
N ARG A 66 -25.89 -3.52 -1.06
CA ARG A 66 -27.03 -4.30 -1.58
C ARG A 66 -27.45 -3.86 -2.98
N HIS A 67 -27.43 -2.55 -3.26
CA HIS A 67 -27.76 -2.03 -4.58
C HIS A 67 -26.68 -2.41 -5.61
N VAL A 68 -25.40 -2.26 -5.27
CA VAL A 68 -24.27 -2.65 -6.12
C VAL A 68 -24.29 -4.15 -6.41
N ASN A 69 -24.49 -5.00 -5.39
CA ASN A 69 -24.57 -6.45 -5.57
C ASN A 69 -25.75 -6.86 -6.45
N ARG A 70 -26.87 -6.14 -6.38
CA ARG A 70 -28.00 -6.34 -7.30
C ARG A 70 -27.62 -6.01 -8.75
N GLN A 71 -26.94 -4.89 -8.99
CA GLN A 71 -26.46 -4.53 -10.33
C GLN A 71 -25.43 -5.53 -10.88
N LEU A 72 -24.50 -6.00 -10.03
CA LEU A 72 -23.53 -7.03 -10.41
C LEU A 72 -24.23 -8.32 -10.87
N ALA A 73 -25.23 -8.77 -10.09
CA ALA A 73 -26.02 -9.95 -10.44
C ALA A 73 -26.83 -9.76 -11.74
N GLU A 74 -27.42 -8.57 -11.94
CA GLU A 74 -28.14 -8.23 -13.18
C GLU A 74 -27.21 -8.24 -14.42
N HIS A 75 -25.92 -7.98 -14.25
CA HIS A 75 -24.90 -8.03 -15.29
C HIS A 75 -24.11 -9.35 -15.36
N GLY A 76 -24.51 -10.37 -14.60
CA GLY A 76 -23.89 -11.70 -14.63
C GLY A 76 -22.54 -11.81 -13.88
N PHE A 77 -22.21 -10.81 -13.07
CA PHE A 77 -21.03 -10.86 -12.20
C PHE A 77 -21.40 -11.40 -10.81
N PRO A 78 -20.51 -12.16 -10.15
CA PRO A 78 -20.75 -12.62 -8.80
C PRO A 78 -20.86 -11.41 -7.84
N ALA A 79 -21.82 -11.46 -6.92
CA ALA A 79 -21.95 -10.47 -5.87
C ALA A 79 -20.70 -10.47 -4.97
N ALA A 80 -20.29 -9.30 -4.49
CA ALA A 80 -19.22 -9.21 -3.51
C ALA A 80 -19.75 -9.72 -2.16
N SER A 81 -19.26 -10.86 -1.71
CA SER A 81 -19.48 -11.37 -0.36
C SER A 81 -18.84 -10.42 0.65
N GLY A 82 -19.67 -9.73 1.43
CA GLY A 82 -19.20 -8.98 2.59
C GLY A 82 -19.36 -9.85 3.84
N GLU A 83 -18.24 -10.37 4.34
CA GLU A 83 -18.09 -10.75 5.75
C GLU A 83 -17.57 -9.54 6.55
#